data_AF-A0A2Z6NB66-F1
#
_entry.id   AF-A0A2Z6NB66-F1
#
_cell.length_a   1.000
_cell.length_b   1.000
_cell.length_c   1.000
_cell.angle_alpha   90.00
_cell.angle_beta   90.00
_cell.angle_gamma   90.00
#
_symmetry.space_group_name_H-M   'P 1'
#
loop_
_entity.id
_entity.type
_entity.pdbx_description
1 polymer ?
#
loop_
_entity_poly.entity_id
_entity_poly.type
_entity_poly.pdbx_seq_one_letter_code
_entity_poly.pdbx_strand_id
1 'polypeptide(L)'
;MAAEKLRDLTQPIDVPLLDATVAAFYGTGSKQERSAADSILRDLQNNPDMWLQVMHILQNTQNLNTKFFALQVLEGVIKYRWNALPAEQRDGMKNFISDIIVQLSSNEASFRMERLYVNKLNIILVQILKHEWPARWRSFIPDLVSAAKTSETICENCMAILKLLSEEVFDFSRGEMTQQKIKELKQSLNR
;
A
#
# COMPACT_ATOMS: atom_id res chain seq x y z
N MET A 1 17.20 23.68 -4.25
CA MET A 1 16.83 23.88 -2.84
C MET A 1 15.74 22.93 -2.33
N ALA A 2 14.49 22.97 -2.77
CA ALA A 2 13.46 22.02 -2.29
C ALA A 2 13.69 20.57 -2.78
N ALA A 3 14.00 20.40 -4.07
CA ALA A 3 14.29 19.09 -4.66
C ALA A 3 15.49 18.38 -4.02
N GLU A 4 16.54 19.14 -3.66
CA GLU A 4 17.76 18.58 -3.04
C GLU A 4 17.48 18.05 -1.64
N LYS A 5 16.65 18.77 -0.85
CA LYS A 5 16.26 18.33 0.49
C LYS A 5 15.43 17.06 0.50
N LEU A 6 14.53 16.89 -0.48
CA LEU A 6 13.72 15.67 -0.58
C LEU A 6 14.53 14.46 -1.10
N ARG A 7 15.62 14.70 -1.84
CA ARG A 7 16.47 13.64 -2.42
C ARG A 7 17.44 13.03 -1.43
N ASP A 8 17.76 13.73 -0.34
CA ASP A 8 18.61 13.18 0.72
C ASP A 8 17.79 12.27 1.65
N LEU A 9 17.86 10.97 1.39
CA LEU A 9 17.17 9.93 2.17
C LEU A 9 18.02 9.37 3.31
N THR A 10 19.20 9.95 3.58
CA THR A 10 20.01 9.56 4.76
C THR A 10 19.38 10.02 6.07
N GLN A 11 18.45 10.97 5.99
CA GLN A 11 17.62 11.46 7.08
C GLN A 11 16.13 11.18 6.77
N PRO A 12 15.25 11.21 7.79
CA PRO A 12 13.81 11.18 7.55
C PRO A 12 13.39 12.29 6.60
N ILE A 13 12.62 11.95 5.57
CA ILE A 13 12.18 12.92 4.56
C ILE A 13 11.28 14.00 5.19
N ASP A 14 11.42 15.26 4.76
CA ASP A 14 10.58 16.36 5.20
C ASP A 14 9.15 16.19 4.65
N VAL A 15 8.25 15.66 5.47
CA VAL A 15 6.87 15.34 5.10
C VAL A 15 6.05 16.59 4.74
N PRO A 16 6.09 17.71 5.49
CA PRO A 16 5.45 18.96 5.06
C PRO A 16 5.91 19.45 3.68
N LEU A 17 7.21 19.33 3.38
CA LEU A 17 7.74 19.71 2.07
C LEU A 17 7.26 18.75 0.97
N LEU A 18 7.18 17.45 1.27
CA LEU A 18 6.60 16.47 0.35
C LEU A 18 5.12 16.76 0.09
N ASP A 19 4.34 17.07 1.13
CA ASP A 19 2.93 17.44 1.02
C ASP A 19 2.74 18.66 0.12
N ALA A 20 3.58 19.70 0.29
CA ALA A 20 3.56 20.88 -0.57
C ALA A 20 3.91 20.54 -2.03
N THR A 21 4.86 19.63 -2.25
CA THR A 21 5.27 19.17 -3.59
C THR A 21 4.15 18.39 -4.28
N VAL A 22 3.50 17.47 -3.56
CA VAL A 22 2.35 16.71 -4.05
C VAL A 22 1.18 17.65 -4.33
N ALA A 23 0.91 18.63 -3.45
CA ALA A 23 -0.13 19.63 -3.67
C ALA A 23 0.14 20.49 -4.91
N ALA A 24 1.40 20.87 -5.16
CA ALA A 24 1.78 21.62 -6.36
C ALA A 24 1.56 20.81 -7.66
N PHE A 25 1.74 19.49 -7.62
CA PHE A 25 1.48 18.61 -8.76
C PHE A 25 -0.03 18.52 -9.11
N TYR A 26 -0.89 18.35 -8.11
CA TYR A 26 -2.35 18.24 -8.30
C TYR A 26 -3.08 19.60 -8.35
N GLY A 27 -2.42 20.67 -7.92
CA GLY A 27 -3.01 21.99 -7.79
C GLY A 27 -3.29 22.71 -9.11
N THR A 28 -3.90 23.90 -9.01
CA THR A 28 -4.22 24.74 -10.16
C THR A 28 -3.08 25.70 -10.56
N GLY A 29 -1.89 25.55 -9.97
CA GLY A 29 -0.70 26.36 -10.24
C GLY A 29 -0.23 26.30 -11.70
N SER A 30 0.86 27.04 -11.99
CA SER A 30 1.40 27.18 -13.33
C SER A 30 1.86 25.83 -13.93
N LYS A 31 1.88 25.72 -15.25
CA LYS A 31 2.39 24.51 -15.94
C LYS A 31 3.83 24.18 -15.55
N GLN A 32 4.65 25.21 -15.32
CA GLN A 32 6.04 25.08 -14.91
C GLN A 32 6.17 24.48 -13.51
N GLU A 33 5.38 24.97 -12.54
CA GLU A 33 5.37 24.43 -11.18
C GLU A 33 4.92 22.97 -11.15
N ARG A 34 3.84 22.62 -11.87
CA ARG A 34 3.37 21.23 -11.97
C ARG A 34 4.42 20.30 -12.59
N SER A 35 5.10 20.77 -13.63
CA SER A 35 6.15 19.99 -14.31
C SER A 35 7.37 19.78 -13.41
N ALA A 36 7.74 20.80 -12.63
CA ALA A 36 8.82 20.69 -11.65
C ALA A 36 8.46 19.71 -10.53
N ALA A 37 7.24 19.78 -10.01
CA ALA A 37 6.73 18.85 -9.00
C ALA A 37 6.68 17.40 -9.54
N ASP A 38 6.18 17.18 -10.76
CA ASP A 38 6.16 15.86 -11.42
C ASP A 38 7.58 15.27 -11.51
N SER A 39 8.56 16.06 -11.94
CA SER A 39 9.95 15.61 -12.02
C SER A 39 10.48 15.16 -10.66
N ILE A 40 10.23 15.93 -9.59
CA ILE A 40 10.68 15.58 -8.24
C ILE A 40 10.01 14.29 -7.77
N LEU A 41 8.69 14.16 -7.94
CA LEU A 41 7.95 12.97 -7.50
C LEU A 41 8.39 11.72 -8.27
N ARG A 42 8.67 11.84 -9.57
CA ARG A 42 9.24 10.74 -10.38
C ARG A 42 10.63 10.35 -9.90
N ASP A 43 11.50 11.30 -9.60
CA ASP A 43 12.84 11.02 -9.10
C ASP A 43 12.77 10.27 -7.76
N LEU A 44 11.87 10.68 -6.87
CA LEU A 44 11.63 10.00 -5.61
C LEU A 44 11.08 8.59 -5.82
N GLN A 45 10.11 8.39 -6.71
CA GLN A 45 9.57 7.06 -7.02
C GLN A 45 10.62 6.10 -7.59
N ASN A 46 11.57 6.62 -8.37
CA ASN A 46 12.65 5.84 -8.96
C ASN A 46 13.81 5.59 -7.99
N ASN A 47 13.86 6.29 -6.85
CA ASN A 47 14.91 6.09 -5.86
C ASN A 47 14.74 4.72 -5.17
N PRO A 48 15.78 3.86 -5.17
CA PRO A 48 15.70 2.50 -4.63
C PRO A 48 15.43 2.43 -3.12
N ASP A 49 15.67 3.52 -2.39
CA ASP A 49 15.56 3.60 -0.92
C ASP A 49 14.32 4.37 -0.47
N MET A 50 13.52 4.93 -1.39
CA MET A 50 12.33 5.73 -1.06
C MET A 50 11.30 4.95 -0.23
N TRP A 51 11.23 3.64 -0.42
CA TRP A 51 10.31 2.78 0.32
C TRP A 51 10.61 2.72 1.82
N LEU A 52 11.87 2.94 2.24
CA LEU A 52 12.27 3.00 3.64
C LEU A 52 11.61 4.18 4.37
N GLN A 53 11.22 5.22 3.62
CA GLN A 53 10.58 6.42 4.15
C GLN A 53 9.06 6.29 4.21
N VAL A 54 8.46 5.28 3.58
CA VAL A 54 7.00 5.17 3.43
C VAL A 54 6.29 5.13 4.79
N MET A 55 6.83 4.36 5.75
CA MET A 55 6.25 4.29 7.09
C MET A 55 6.25 5.66 7.77
N HIS A 56 7.39 6.37 7.71
CA HIS A 56 7.52 7.72 8.25
C HIS A 56 6.52 8.69 7.59
N ILE A 57 6.40 8.65 6.26
CA ILE A 57 5.46 9.51 5.53
C ILE A 57 4.03 9.24 5.99
N LEU A 58 3.59 7.99 5.95
CA LEU A 58 2.20 7.63 6.27
C LEU A 58 1.80 7.94 7.72
N GLN A 59 2.74 7.94 8.65
CA GLN A 59 2.50 8.31 10.05
C GLN A 59 2.37 9.84 10.25
N ASN A 60 2.97 10.64 9.37
CA ASN A 60 3.11 12.09 9.58
C ASN A 60 2.29 12.94 8.59
N THR A 61 1.87 12.39 7.44
CA THR A 61 1.04 13.12 6.48
C THR A 61 -0.46 13.01 6.80
N GLN A 62 -1.18 14.12 6.64
CA GLN A 62 -2.65 14.14 6.58
C GLN A 62 -3.17 14.28 5.14
N ASN A 63 -2.28 14.48 4.17
CA ASN A 63 -2.64 14.69 2.77
C ASN A 63 -2.91 13.34 2.08
N LEU A 64 -4.14 13.15 1.61
CA LEU A 64 -4.56 11.93 0.93
C LEU A 64 -3.71 11.61 -0.31
N ASN A 65 -3.34 12.62 -1.10
CA ASN A 65 -2.52 12.42 -2.29
C ASN A 65 -1.10 11.98 -1.92
N THR A 66 -0.54 12.50 -0.82
CA THR A 66 0.77 12.05 -0.32
C THR A 66 0.70 10.63 0.21
N LYS A 67 -0.39 10.26 0.91
CA LYS A 67 -0.64 8.86 1.31
C LYS A 67 -0.64 7.93 0.10
N PHE A 68 -1.35 8.32 -0.97
CA PHE A 68 -1.40 7.55 -2.22
C PHE A 68 -0.05 7.43 -2.91
N PHE A 69 0.71 8.53 -2.96
CA PHE A 69 2.08 8.52 -3.48
C PHE A 69 2.97 7.52 -2.72
N ALA A 70 2.94 7.56 -1.39
CA ALA A 70 3.73 6.66 -0.56
C ALA A 70 3.32 5.18 -0.75
N LEU A 71 2.02 4.90 -0.84
CA LEU A 71 1.53 3.55 -1.13
C LEU A 71 1.89 3.09 -2.54
N GLN A 72 1.97 3.98 -3.53
CA GLN A 72 2.44 3.64 -4.88
C GLN A 72 3.92 3.25 -4.91
N VAL A 73 4.76 3.95 -4.13
CA VAL A 73 6.17 3.56 -3.94
C VAL A 73 6.24 2.14 -3.37
N LEU A 74 5.47 1.87 -2.31
CA LEU A 74 5.44 0.58 -1.64
C LEU A 74 4.95 -0.55 -2.56
N GLU A 75 3.92 -0.28 -3.37
CA GLU A 75 3.39 -1.20 -4.37
C GLU A 75 4.46 -1.65 -5.37
N GLY A 76 5.29 -0.71 -5.85
CA GLY A 76 6.39 -1.02 -6.76
C GLY A 76 7.41 -1.96 -6.12
N VAL A 77 7.75 -1.74 -4.85
CA VAL A 77 8.67 -2.62 -4.12
C VAL A 77 8.08 -4.01 -3.91
N ILE A 78 6.81 -4.10 -3.52
CA ILE A 78 6.12 -5.39 -3.37
C ILE A 78 6.10 -6.14 -4.71
N LYS A 79 5.71 -5.48 -5.79
CA LYS A 79 5.57 -6.13 -7.10
C LYS A 79 6.90 -6.66 -7.65
N TYR A 80 7.98 -5.88 -7.53
CA TYR A 80 9.22 -6.15 -8.26
C TYR A 80 10.40 -6.61 -7.40
N ARG A 81 10.40 -6.32 -6.10
CA ARG A 81 11.56 -6.55 -5.21
C ARG A 81 11.24 -7.37 -3.97
N TRP A 82 9.99 -7.73 -3.72
CA TRP A 82 9.57 -8.41 -2.48
C TRP A 82 10.45 -9.60 -2.10
N ASN A 83 10.69 -10.53 -3.02
CA ASN A 83 11.47 -11.74 -2.72
C ASN A 83 12.96 -11.48 -2.46
N ALA A 84 13.48 -10.31 -2.83
CA ALA A 84 14.86 -9.91 -2.56
C ALA A 84 15.01 -9.27 -1.16
N LEU A 85 13.91 -8.89 -0.52
CA LEU A 85 13.94 -8.25 0.78
C LEU A 85 14.15 -9.27 1.92
N PRO A 86 14.95 -8.91 2.94
CA PRO A 86 15.02 -9.64 4.21
C PRO A 86 13.63 -9.92 4.78
N ALA A 87 13.48 -11.07 5.45
CA ALA A 87 12.20 -11.46 6.05
C ALA A 87 11.67 -10.41 7.04
N GLU A 88 12.55 -9.83 7.86
CA GLU A 88 12.20 -8.79 8.83
C GLU A 88 11.56 -7.55 8.18
N GLN A 89 12.10 -7.10 7.03
CA GLN A 89 11.55 -5.96 6.31
C GLN A 89 10.19 -6.29 5.70
N ARG A 90 10.03 -7.52 5.19
CA ARG A 90 8.74 -8.02 4.68
C ARG A 90 7.69 -8.09 5.77
N ASP A 91 8.03 -8.66 6.93
CA ASP A 91 7.12 -8.74 8.07
C ASP A 91 6.81 -7.36 8.66
N GLY A 92 7.79 -6.45 8.69
CA GLY A 92 7.57 -5.05 9.10
C GLY A 92 6.53 -4.35 8.24
N MET A 93 6.67 -4.42 6.91
CA MET A 93 5.68 -3.84 5.98
C MET A 93 4.31 -4.50 6.09
N LYS A 94 4.28 -5.83 6.22
CA LYS A 94 3.07 -6.62 6.39
C LYS A 94 2.28 -6.17 7.62
N ASN A 95 2.94 -6.15 8.77
CA ASN A 95 2.32 -5.77 10.04
C ASN A 95 1.86 -4.32 10.00
N PHE A 96 2.70 -3.40 9.52
CA PHE A 96 2.35 -1.98 9.43
C PHE A 96 1.09 -1.72 8.58
N ILE A 97 0.99 -2.33 7.39
CA ILE A 97 -0.19 -2.17 6.54
C ILE A 97 -1.43 -2.79 7.20
N SER A 98 -1.32 -3.98 7.79
CA SER A 98 -2.41 -4.62 8.52
C SER A 98 -2.88 -3.77 9.70
N ASP A 99 -1.96 -3.20 10.49
CA ASP A 99 -2.27 -2.39 11.66
C ASP A 99 -3.03 -1.12 11.28
N ILE A 100 -2.61 -0.42 10.22
CA ILE A 100 -3.33 0.77 9.73
C ILE A 100 -4.75 0.40 9.27
N ILE A 101 -4.89 -0.71 8.53
CA ILE A 101 -6.21 -1.17 8.07
C ILE A 101 -7.12 -1.47 9.25
N VAL A 102 -6.63 -2.19 10.27
CA VAL A 102 -7.40 -2.49 11.49
C VAL A 102 -7.78 -1.21 12.22
N GLN A 103 -6.82 -0.29 12.41
CA GLN A 103 -7.08 0.99 13.08
C GLN A 103 -8.19 1.77 12.36
N LEU A 104 -8.10 1.94 11.04
CA LEU A 104 -9.08 2.71 10.27
C LEU A 104 -10.44 2.02 10.16
N SER A 105 -10.48 0.69 10.10
CA SER A 105 -11.74 -0.07 9.99
C SER A 105 -12.43 -0.31 11.34
N SER A 106 -11.71 -0.17 12.46
CA SER A 106 -12.28 -0.34 13.80
C SER A 106 -13.19 0.82 14.24
N ASN A 107 -13.09 1.99 13.61
CA ASN A 107 -13.91 3.16 13.89
C ASN A 107 -14.77 3.54 12.68
N GLU A 108 -16.09 3.57 12.85
CA GLU A 108 -17.02 3.84 11.74
C GLU A 108 -16.80 5.21 11.09
N ALA A 109 -16.61 6.27 11.87
CA ALA A 109 -16.41 7.61 11.34
C ALA A 109 -15.12 7.69 10.50
N SER A 110 -14.02 7.13 11.02
CA SER A 110 -12.75 7.03 10.28
C SER A 110 -12.89 6.19 9.02
N PHE A 111 -13.54 5.03 9.11
CA PHE A 111 -13.73 4.11 7.98
C PHE A 111 -14.52 4.74 6.83
N ARG A 112 -15.55 5.55 7.16
CA ARG A 112 -16.35 6.27 6.16
C ARG A 112 -15.58 7.48 5.59
N MET A 113 -14.90 8.25 6.44
CA MET A 113 -14.16 9.45 6.03
C MET A 113 -12.94 9.11 5.15
N GLU A 114 -12.19 8.07 5.52
CA GLU A 114 -10.93 7.67 4.87
C GLU A 114 -11.14 6.53 3.86
N ARG A 115 -12.36 6.38 3.32
CA ARG A 115 -12.73 5.22 2.49
C ARG A 115 -11.80 4.98 1.31
N LEU A 116 -11.38 6.06 0.63
CA LEU A 116 -10.44 5.97 -0.49
C LEU A 116 -9.06 5.45 -0.05
N TYR A 117 -8.58 5.91 1.10
CA TYR A 117 -7.31 5.49 1.66
C TYR A 117 -7.35 4.01 2.09
N VAL A 118 -8.42 3.59 2.79
CA VAL A 118 -8.62 2.19 3.18
C VAL A 118 -8.69 1.28 1.96
N ASN A 119 -9.41 1.68 0.90
CA ASN A 119 -9.45 0.92 -0.35
C ASN A 119 -8.04 0.75 -0.96
N LYS A 120 -7.21 1.80 -0.98
CA LYS A 120 -5.84 1.70 -1.49
C LYS A 120 -4.97 0.80 -0.60
N LEU A 121 -5.09 0.88 0.72
CA LEU A 121 -4.40 -0.02 1.65
C LEU A 121 -4.80 -1.49 1.43
N ASN A 122 -6.08 -1.78 1.21
CA ASN A 122 -6.54 -3.13 0.90
C ASN A 122 -5.90 -3.68 -0.38
N ILE A 123 -5.74 -2.85 -1.42
CA ILE A 123 -5.01 -3.24 -2.65
C ILE A 123 -3.56 -3.59 -2.31
N ILE A 124 -2.87 -2.78 -1.50
CA ILE A 124 -1.49 -3.05 -1.07
C ILE A 124 -1.40 -4.37 -0.28
N LEU A 125 -2.32 -4.60 0.65
CA LEU A 125 -2.39 -5.86 1.40
C LEU A 125 -2.56 -7.06 0.45
N VAL A 126 -3.44 -6.96 -0.55
CA VAL A 126 -3.61 -8.03 -1.54
C VAL A 126 -2.36 -8.26 -2.38
N GLN A 127 -1.61 -7.21 -2.74
CA GLN A 127 -0.31 -7.39 -3.39
C GLN A 127 0.67 -8.17 -2.50
N ILE A 128 0.71 -7.91 -1.19
CA ILE A 128 1.51 -8.71 -0.23
C ILE A 128 1.04 -10.18 -0.20
N LEU A 129 -0.28 -10.41 -0.17
CA LEU A 129 -0.85 -11.75 -0.13
C LEU A 129 -0.51 -12.59 -1.37
N LYS A 130 -0.41 -11.97 -2.57
CA LYS A 130 0.04 -12.67 -3.79
C LYS A 130 1.41 -13.33 -3.61
N HIS A 131 2.28 -12.74 -2.78
CA HIS A 131 3.60 -13.29 -2.48
C HIS A 131 3.58 -14.28 -1.30
N GLU A 132 2.90 -13.92 -0.20
CA GLU A 132 3.03 -14.64 1.08
C GLU A 132 1.97 -15.72 1.29
N TRP A 133 0.76 -15.53 0.78
CA TRP A 133 -0.34 -16.49 0.92
C TRP A 133 -0.33 -17.50 -0.26
N PRO A 134 -0.68 -18.77 -0.04
CA PRO A 134 -1.01 -19.42 1.23
C PRO A 134 0.21 -19.96 2.00
N ALA A 135 1.39 -20.03 1.37
CA ALA A 135 2.49 -20.85 1.88
C ALA A 135 3.12 -20.32 3.18
N ARG A 136 3.35 -19.01 3.25
CA ARG A 136 4.06 -18.31 4.33
C ARG A 136 3.12 -17.61 5.32
N TRP A 137 1.93 -17.23 4.87
CA TRP A 137 0.90 -16.61 5.72
C TRP A 137 -0.39 -17.44 5.81
N ARG A 138 -0.27 -18.68 6.29
CA ARG A 138 -1.38 -19.66 6.29
C ARG A 138 -2.59 -19.22 7.10
N SER A 139 -2.38 -18.49 8.19
CA SER A 139 -3.45 -18.05 9.10
C SER A 139 -4.27 -16.88 8.56
N PHE A 140 -3.88 -16.25 7.44
CA PHE A 140 -4.52 -15.03 6.96
C PHE A 140 -6.05 -15.14 6.85
N ILE A 141 -6.57 -16.17 6.16
CA ILE A 141 -8.03 -16.34 6.00
C ILE A 141 -8.72 -16.64 7.35
N PRO A 142 -8.25 -17.60 8.17
CA PRO A 142 -8.78 -17.79 9.53
C PRO A 142 -8.80 -16.52 10.38
N ASP A 143 -7.71 -15.76 10.39
CA ASP A 143 -7.57 -14.53 11.17
C ASP A 143 -8.52 -13.44 10.66
N LEU A 144 -8.64 -13.29 9.33
CA LEU A 144 -9.57 -12.36 8.68
C LEU A 144 -11.03 -12.68 9.01
N VAL A 145 -11.41 -13.97 8.96
CA VAL A 145 -12.76 -14.44 9.32
C VAL A 145 -13.03 -14.24 10.81
N SER A 146 -12.02 -14.41 11.66
CA SER A 146 -12.15 -14.12 13.09
C SER A 146 -12.35 -12.63 13.34
N ALA A 147 -11.56 -11.77 12.70
CA ALA A 147 -11.67 -10.32 12.79
C ALA A 147 -13.02 -9.79 12.26
N ALA A 148 -13.56 -10.37 11.19
CA ALA A 148 -14.86 -9.97 10.64
C ALA A 148 -16.02 -10.10 11.65
N LYS A 149 -15.85 -10.86 12.74
CA LYS A 149 -16.87 -11.03 13.78
C LYS A 149 -16.87 -9.90 14.83
N THR A 150 -15.88 -9.02 14.83
CA THR A 150 -15.70 -8.03 15.91
C THR A 150 -16.49 -6.74 15.69
N SER A 151 -16.71 -6.33 14.44
CA SER A 151 -17.57 -5.19 14.10
C SER A 151 -18.06 -5.26 12.66
N GLU A 152 -19.18 -4.59 12.37
CA GLU A 152 -19.73 -4.51 11.00
C GLU A 152 -18.77 -3.81 10.02
N THR A 153 -18.07 -2.77 10.47
CA THR A 153 -17.10 -2.03 9.64
C THR A 153 -15.88 -2.87 9.30
N ILE A 154 -15.37 -3.67 10.25
CA ILE A 154 -14.30 -4.63 10.00
C ILE A 154 -14.80 -5.74 9.07
N CYS A 155 -16.01 -6.26 9.29
CA CYS A 155 -16.63 -7.24 8.40
C CYS A 155 -16.74 -6.72 6.96
N GLU A 156 -17.26 -5.51 6.77
CA GLU A 156 -17.37 -4.84 5.48
C GLU A 156 -16.00 -4.74 4.79
N ASN A 157 -14.96 -4.36 5.54
CA ASN A 157 -13.61 -4.28 5.00
C ASN A 157 -13.00 -5.65 4.68
N CYS A 158 -13.22 -6.67 5.52
CA CYS A 158 -12.80 -8.04 5.26
C CYS A 158 -13.42 -8.58 3.97
N MET A 159 -14.70 -8.32 3.73
CA MET A 159 -15.38 -8.70 2.49
C MET A 159 -14.79 -7.97 1.27
N ALA A 160 -14.44 -6.70 1.41
CA ALA A 160 -13.74 -5.96 0.36
C ALA A 160 -12.35 -6.55 0.04
N ILE A 161 -11.58 -6.95 1.05
CA ILE A 161 -10.28 -7.60 0.88
C ILE A 161 -10.44 -8.96 0.19
N LEU A 162 -11.40 -9.79 0.60
CA LEU A 162 -11.68 -11.07 -0.03
C LEU A 162 -12.10 -10.92 -1.49
N LYS A 163 -12.93 -9.93 -1.79
CA LYS A 163 -13.32 -9.59 -3.16
C LYS A 163 -12.09 -9.23 -4.01
N LEU A 164 -11.26 -8.31 -3.55
CA LEU A 164 -10.03 -7.91 -4.26
C LEU A 164 -9.08 -9.09 -4.46
N LEU A 165 -8.89 -9.93 -3.45
CA LEU A 165 -8.07 -11.13 -3.56
C LEU A 165 -8.63 -12.11 -4.60
N SER A 166 -9.96 -12.28 -4.62
CA SER A 166 -10.62 -13.10 -5.64
C SER A 166 -10.41 -12.54 -7.05
N GLU A 167 -10.62 -11.24 -7.25
CA GLU A 167 -10.41 -10.58 -8.54
C GLU A 167 -8.97 -10.74 -9.05
N GLU A 168 -7.98 -10.54 -8.19
CA GLU A 168 -6.56 -10.70 -8.54
C GLU A 168 -6.20 -12.16 -8.91
N VAL A 169 -6.77 -13.14 -8.20
CA VAL A 169 -6.48 -14.57 -8.42
C VAL A 169 -7.25 -15.15 -9.61
N PHE A 170 -8.50 -14.74 -9.79
CA PHE A 170 -9.39 -15.36 -10.78
C PHE A 170 -9.46 -14.57 -12.09
N ASP A 171 -9.50 -13.24 -12.03
CA ASP A 171 -9.79 -12.38 -13.19
C ASP A 171 -8.52 -11.74 -13.78
N PHE A 172 -7.61 -11.22 -12.95
CA PHE A 172 -6.39 -10.51 -13.40
C PHE A 172 -5.12 -11.36 -13.46
N SER A 173 -5.24 -12.64 -13.15
CA SER A 173 -4.09 -13.55 -13.07
C SER A 173 -3.35 -13.80 -14.40
N ARG A 174 -3.99 -13.56 -15.56
CA ARG A 174 -3.37 -13.76 -16.88
C ARG A 174 -2.33 -12.68 -17.18
N GLY A 175 -1.06 -13.06 -17.17
CA GLY A 175 0.06 -12.21 -17.57
C GLY A 175 0.84 -11.60 -16.39
N GLU A 176 0.25 -11.58 -15.19
CA GLU A 176 0.93 -11.09 -13.97
C GLU A 176 1.53 -12.21 -13.10
N MET A 177 1.02 -13.44 -13.22
CA MET A 177 1.41 -14.57 -12.37
C MET A 177 1.65 -15.84 -13.20
N THR A 178 2.55 -16.70 -12.74
CA THR A 178 2.79 -18.01 -13.38
C THR A 178 1.56 -18.91 -13.27
N GLN A 179 1.29 -19.74 -14.28
CA GLN A 179 0.14 -20.66 -14.28
C GLN A 179 0.07 -21.56 -13.03
N GLN A 180 1.23 -22.02 -12.54
CA GLN A 180 1.33 -22.84 -11.34
C GLN A 180 0.85 -22.09 -10.10
N LYS A 181 1.34 -20.85 -9.89
CA LYS A 181 0.91 -20.01 -8.75
C LYS A 181 -0.59 -19.70 -8.81
N ILE A 182 -1.14 -19.46 -10.00
CA ILE A 182 -2.59 -19.25 -10.20
C ILE A 182 -3.36 -20.48 -9.74
N LYS A 183 -2.95 -21.67 -10.18
CA LYS A 183 -3.59 -22.93 -9.80
C LYS A 183 -3.57 -23.14 -8.28
N GLU A 184 -2.44 -22.88 -7.63
CA GLU A 184 -2.29 -22.99 -6.17
C GLU A 184 -3.21 -22.04 -5.41
N LEU A 185 -3.28 -20.77 -5.82
CA LEU A 185 -4.14 -19.76 -5.18
C LEU A 185 -5.62 -20.10 -5.36
N LYS A 186 -6.04 -20.50 -6.58
CA LYS A 186 -7.42 -20.93 -6.86
C LYS A 186 -7.82 -22.15 -6.03
N GLN A 187 -6.95 -23.14 -5.93
CA GLN A 187 -7.20 -24.32 -5.10
C GLN A 187 -7.30 -23.99 -3.62
N SER A 188 -6.50 -23.03 -3.15
CA SER A 188 -6.48 -22.63 -1.73
C SER A 188 -7.69 -21.78 -1.34
N LEU A 189 -8.24 -20.98 -2.27
CA LEU A 189 -9.46 -20.20 -2.05
C LEU A 189 -10.73 -21.06 -2.05
N ASN A 190 -10.72 -22.18 -2.77
CA ASN A 190 -11.86 -23.09 -2.88
C ASN A 190 -11.88 -24.21 -1.82
N ARG A 191 -10.94 -24.19 -0.87
CA ARG A 191 -10.89 -25.12 0.27
C ARG A 191 -11.47 -24.46 1.50
#